data_AF-A0A3B4XBE4-F1
#
_entry.id   AF-A0A3B4XBE4-F1
#
_cell.length_a   1.000
_cell.length_b   1.000
_cell.length_c   1.000
_cell.angle_alpha   90.00
_cell.angle_beta   90.00
_cell.angle_gamma   90.00
#
_symmetry.space_group_name_H-M   'P 1'
#
loop_
_entity.id
_entity.type
_entity.pdbx_description
1 polymer ?
#
loop_
_entity_poly.entity_id
_entity_poly.type
_entity_poly.pdbx_seq_one_letter_code
_entity_poly.pdbx_strand_id
1 'polypeptide(L)'
;MVLKQCHPRLKRFVLNHREKWWDPSLHQDKVGSFVPTASRFPPPMSTLIAVITSPCLQCGIAEPSRSSERPWGTRRAPGLKHLSAVTRMSVRELSTSIRAFQYDLRPDVPKCEGRKLFFDTHAVVRLLEENGFTTQQAEVIVKVLLRMTNSNMDVVYNDMVTKVQQEIMLQRVMSQIAAVKKDMIILEKSEFSTLLAENEKLKIQLLQLKVQLADVMNKVRSDNILDMNLEKSRVKELKAEHEKKLLETRTEIMEMTAEQDRHLTQTNMKIDTEVAGLKTMLESHKLDTIKYLAGSVFTCLTVVLGFYRIWM
;
A
#
# COMPACT_ATOMS: atom_id res chain seq x y z
N MET A 1 19.24 64.39 -8.25
CA MET A 1 18.83 63.73 -9.51
C MET A 1 19.95 62.77 -9.88
N VAL A 2 19.74 61.49 -10.24
CA VAL A 2 18.56 60.79 -10.79
C VAL A 2 18.36 59.44 -10.08
N LEU A 3 17.11 59.03 -9.83
CA LEU A 3 16.78 57.65 -9.41
C LEU A 3 16.78 56.70 -10.63
N LYS A 4 17.31 55.48 -10.45
CA LYS A 4 16.91 54.26 -11.18
C LYS A 4 17.25 53.04 -10.31
N GLN A 5 16.34 52.64 -9.43
CA GLN A 5 15.22 51.72 -9.68
C GLN A 5 15.68 50.27 -9.83
N CYS A 6 15.42 49.49 -8.80
CA CYS A 6 15.79 48.09 -8.64
C CYS A 6 14.77 47.16 -9.34
N HIS A 7 15.23 46.05 -9.91
CA HIS A 7 14.38 44.98 -10.44
C HIS A 7 15.06 43.61 -10.30
N PRO A 8 14.64 42.75 -9.36
CA PRO A 8 14.93 41.32 -9.42
C PRO A 8 13.93 40.64 -10.38
N ARG A 9 14.43 40.10 -11.51
CA ARG A 9 13.62 39.26 -12.41
C ARG A 9 13.43 37.87 -11.78
N LEU A 10 12.32 37.68 -11.08
CA LEU A 10 11.91 36.37 -10.57
C LEU A 10 11.52 35.46 -11.75
N LYS A 11 12.45 34.64 -12.26
CA LYS A 11 12.13 33.60 -13.26
C LYS A 11 11.32 32.49 -12.59
N ARG A 12 10.00 32.54 -12.77
CA ARG A 12 9.08 31.46 -12.42
C ARG A 12 9.36 30.25 -13.29
N PHE A 13 10.12 29.28 -12.79
CA PHE A 13 10.21 27.95 -13.42
C PHE A 13 8.86 27.24 -13.27
N VAL A 14 8.05 27.31 -14.33
CA VAL A 14 6.82 26.52 -14.46
C VAL A 14 7.24 25.11 -14.86
N LEU A 15 7.38 24.21 -13.87
CA LEU A 15 7.70 22.82 -14.11
C LEU A 15 6.42 22.06 -14.56
N ASN A 16 6.04 22.28 -15.82
CA ASN A 16 4.90 21.62 -16.43
C ASN A 16 5.30 20.21 -16.91
N HIS A 17 5.27 19.22 -16.01
CA HIS A 17 5.40 17.80 -16.36
C HIS A 17 4.12 17.04 -15.99
N ARG A 18 3.19 17.00 -16.93
CA ARG A 18 1.93 16.24 -16.82
C ARG A 18 2.16 14.81 -17.30
N GLU A 19 2.71 13.97 -16.45
CA GLU A 19 2.86 12.54 -16.75
C GLU A 19 1.50 11.81 -16.64
N LYS A 20 0.76 11.78 -17.75
CA LYS A 20 -0.29 10.79 -17.99
C LYS A 20 0.36 9.45 -18.34
N TRP A 21 0.39 8.48 -17.44
CA TRP A 21 0.42 7.04 -17.76
C TRP A 21 -0.09 6.26 -16.56
N TRP A 22 -1.24 5.58 -16.70
CA TRP A 22 -1.67 4.32 -16.05
C TRP A 22 -3.16 4.08 -16.40
N ASP A 23 -3.42 3.51 -17.57
CA ASP A 23 -4.71 2.87 -17.89
C ASP A 23 -4.58 1.36 -17.65
N PRO A 24 -5.29 0.77 -16.67
CA PRO A 24 -5.26 -0.67 -16.41
C PRO A 24 -6.39 -1.40 -17.17
N SER A 25 -6.27 -1.54 -18.50
CA SER A 25 -7.35 -2.10 -19.32
C SER A 25 -6.91 -2.81 -20.61
N LEU A 26 -6.07 -3.85 -20.50
CA LEU A 26 -6.01 -4.89 -21.54
C LEU A 26 -5.39 -6.22 -21.05
N HIS A 27 -6.24 -7.19 -20.73
CA HIS A 27 -6.16 -8.58 -21.21
C HIS A 27 -7.48 -9.29 -20.88
N GLN A 28 -8.35 -9.39 -21.89
CA GLN A 28 -9.62 -10.10 -21.81
C GLN A 28 -9.49 -11.36 -22.67
N ASP A 29 -9.10 -12.48 -22.06
CA ASP A 29 -9.10 -13.78 -22.73
C ASP A 29 -10.38 -14.56 -22.43
N LYS A 30 -10.95 -15.13 -23.50
CA LYS A 30 -12.29 -15.75 -23.51
C LYS A 30 -12.23 -17.20 -23.01
N VAL A 31 -13.06 -17.55 -22.04
CA VAL A 31 -13.56 -18.93 -21.87
C VAL A 31 -15.02 -18.94 -21.41
N GLY A 32 -15.85 -19.74 -22.09
CA GLY A 32 -16.92 -20.51 -21.45
C GLY A 32 -18.19 -19.79 -21.02
N SER A 33 -19.15 -19.70 -21.93
CA SER A 33 -20.59 -19.50 -21.65
C SER A 33 -21.12 -20.41 -20.53
N PHE A 34 -21.84 -19.85 -19.54
CA PHE A 34 -23.05 -20.46 -18.95
C PHE A 34 -24.01 -19.38 -18.41
N VAL A 35 -25.30 -19.57 -18.69
CA VAL A 35 -26.51 -18.78 -18.33
C VAL A 35 -27.53 -19.84 -17.83
N PRO A 36 -28.37 -19.64 -16.79
CA PRO A 36 -29.30 -18.51 -16.54
C PRO A 36 -29.26 -17.99 -15.06
N THR A 37 -30.14 -17.10 -14.54
CA THR A 37 -31.47 -16.58 -14.96
C THR A 37 -31.72 -15.13 -14.47
N ALA A 38 -32.85 -14.55 -14.88
CA ALA A 38 -33.60 -13.40 -14.34
C ALA A 38 -33.19 -12.79 -12.97
N SER A 39 -33.21 -11.46 -12.77
CA SER A 39 -34.40 -10.61 -13.01
C SER A 39 -34.17 -9.08 -12.96
N ARG A 40 -34.98 -8.35 -13.76
CA ARG A 40 -35.47 -6.94 -13.70
C ARG A 40 -34.64 -5.80 -13.04
N PHE A 41 -34.16 -4.87 -13.89
CA PHE A 41 -34.51 -3.41 -14.01
C PHE A 41 -35.04 -2.59 -12.77
N PRO A 42 -34.92 -1.23 -12.74
CA PRO A 42 -33.73 -0.34 -12.78
C PRO A 42 -33.83 0.86 -11.75
N PRO A 43 -32.88 1.84 -11.68
CA PRO A 43 -32.97 3.05 -10.82
C PRO A 43 -33.54 4.28 -11.60
N PRO A 44 -33.74 5.51 -11.03
CA PRO A 44 -32.64 6.54 -10.95
C PRO A 44 -32.81 7.75 -9.95
N MET A 45 -31.82 8.68 -9.96
CA MET A 45 -31.90 10.14 -9.60
C MET A 45 -32.06 10.55 -8.10
N SER A 46 -31.61 11.72 -7.60
CA SER A 46 -30.76 12.80 -8.16
C SER A 46 -30.06 13.68 -7.10
N THR A 47 -28.86 14.19 -7.48
CA THR A 47 -28.30 15.56 -7.33
C THR A 47 -28.85 16.60 -6.31
N LEU A 48 -27.95 17.17 -5.49
CA LEU A 48 -27.86 18.55 -4.92
C LEU A 48 -26.56 18.59 -4.08
N ILE A 49 -25.46 19.34 -4.31
CA ILE A 49 -25.13 20.75 -4.65
C ILE A 49 -25.33 21.78 -3.52
N ALA A 50 -24.18 22.33 -3.07
CA ALA A 50 -23.95 23.53 -2.24
C ALA A 50 -24.45 23.45 -0.77
N VAL A 51 -23.92 24.21 0.22
CA VAL A 51 -23.23 25.52 0.22
C VAL A 51 -22.05 25.56 1.21
N ILE A 52 -21.15 26.53 1.01
CA ILE A 52 -19.98 26.90 1.84
C ILE A 52 -20.38 27.43 3.23
N THR A 53 -19.72 26.99 4.31
CA THR A 53 -19.23 27.87 5.41
C THR A 53 -18.25 27.16 6.36
N SER A 54 -17.12 27.82 6.62
CA SER A 54 -16.34 27.73 7.88
C SER A 54 -16.70 28.97 8.72
N PRO A 55 -16.45 29.09 10.05
CA PRO A 55 -15.21 28.61 10.70
C PRO A 55 -15.30 28.13 12.18
N CYS A 56 -14.12 27.78 12.71
CA CYS A 56 -13.68 27.85 14.13
C CYS A 56 -14.19 26.85 15.19
N LEU A 57 -13.22 26.07 15.67
CA LEU A 57 -12.83 25.91 17.10
C LEU A 57 -13.93 25.66 18.16
N GLN A 58 -14.08 24.40 18.58
CA GLN A 58 -13.99 24.06 20.02
C GLN A 58 -13.66 22.57 20.22
N CYS A 59 -12.54 22.25 20.90
CA CYS A 59 -12.31 20.91 21.42
C CYS A 59 -13.03 20.76 22.77
N GLY A 60 -14.20 20.14 22.77
CA GLY A 60 -14.87 19.67 23.98
C GLY A 60 -14.44 18.24 24.31
N ILE A 61 -13.81 18.02 25.46
CA ILE A 61 -13.58 16.68 26.00
C ILE A 61 -14.91 16.17 26.58
N ALA A 62 -15.35 14.99 26.15
CA ALA A 62 -16.45 14.25 26.77
C ALA A 62 -16.20 12.74 26.67
N GLU A 63 -16.21 12.05 27.82
CA GLU A 63 -16.46 10.60 27.85
C GLU A 63 -17.94 10.31 27.49
N PRO A 64 -18.29 9.05 27.16
CA PRO A 64 -19.01 8.28 28.18
C PRO A 64 -18.72 6.76 28.24
N SER A 65 -18.55 6.30 29.48
CA SER A 65 -19.02 5.03 30.09
C SER A 65 -19.51 3.82 29.24
N ARG A 66 -18.80 2.70 29.41
CA ARG A 66 -19.26 1.33 29.80
C ARG A 66 -20.61 0.75 29.30
N SER A 67 -20.51 -0.42 28.64
CA SER A 67 -21.15 -1.74 28.97
C SER A 67 -21.06 -2.65 27.71
N SER A 68 -21.10 -3.99 27.71
CA SER A 68 -21.07 -5.05 28.75
C SER A 68 -20.45 -6.34 28.15
N GLU A 69 -19.82 -7.19 28.98
CA GLU A 69 -19.81 -8.69 28.96
C GLU A 69 -19.63 -9.53 27.66
N ARG A 70 -19.04 -10.76 27.64
CA ARG A 70 -18.10 -11.53 28.51
C ARG A 70 -17.56 -12.76 27.66
N PRO A 71 -16.74 -13.74 28.15
CA PRO A 71 -15.52 -14.15 27.41
C PRO A 71 -15.26 -15.67 27.20
N TRP A 72 -14.00 -16.01 26.87
CA TRP A 72 -13.28 -17.32 26.84
C TRP A 72 -13.30 -18.10 25.51
N GLY A 73 -12.10 -18.50 25.06
CA GLY A 73 -11.86 -19.19 23.79
C GLY A 73 -10.39 -19.55 23.57
N THR A 74 -9.82 -20.36 24.47
CA THR A 74 -8.39 -20.70 24.51
C THR A 74 -7.92 -21.53 23.31
N ARG A 75 -6.80 -21.15 22.67
CA ARG A 75 -5.90 -22.12 22.03
C ARG A 75 -4.45 -21.60 21.98
N ARG A 76 -3.52 -22.32 22.63
CA ARG A 76 -2.06 -22.15 22.49
C ARG A 76 -1.54 -23.20 21.50
N ALA A 77 -0.67 -22.77 20.57
CA ALA A 77 0.42 -23.58 20.01
C ALA A 77 1.51 -22.61 19.46
N PRO A 78 2.78 -23.03 19.35
CA PRO A 78 3.87 -22.08 19.60
C PRO A 78 4.76 -21.72 18.39
N GLY A 79 5.37 -20.55 18.47
CA GLY A 79 6.75 -20.33 18.05
C GLY A 79 7.01 -20.03 16.57
N LEU A 80 7.12 -18.74 16.22
CA LEU A 80 8.10 -18.31 15.22
C LEU A 80 8.83 -17.03 15.68
N LYS A 81 10.08 -16.90 15.23
CA LYS A 81 11.09 -16.08 15.90
C LYS A 81 11.04 -14.62 15.46
N HIS A 82 11.05 -13.74 16.45
CA HIS A 82 11.60 -12.38 16.46
C HIS A 82 12.23 -11.87 15.14
N LEU A 83 11.48 -11.01 14.43
CA LEU A 83 12.04 -10.03 13.49
C LEU A 83 11.38 -8.66 13.75
N SER A 84 11.76 -8.05 14.88
CA SER A 84 11.53 -6.63 15.13
C SER A 84 12.51 -5.81 14.26
N ALA A 85 12.19 -5.67 12.98
CA ALA A 85 12.81 -4.67 12.12
C ALA A 85 12.07 -3.35 12.31
N VAL A 86 12.30 -2.69 13.46
CA VAL A 86 11.89 -1.29 13.64
C VAL A 86 12.62 -0.49 12.55
N THR A 87 11.86 -0.03 11.56
CA THR A 87 12.32 0.93 10.57
C THR A 87 12.67 2.21 11.31
N ARG A 88 13.92 2.29 11.77
CA ARG A 88 14.51 3.48 12.36
C ARG A 88 14.70 4.49 11.24
N MET A 89 13.60 5.09 10.81
CA MET A 89 13.62 6.30 10.00
C MET A 89 14.46 7.29 10.79
N SER A 90 15.68 7.52 10.32
CA SER A 90 16.46 8.67 10.75
C SER A 90 15.74 9.88 10.21
N VAL A 91 14.74 10.34 10.98
CA VAL A 91 14.42 11.76 11.05
C VAL A 91 15.70 12.40 11.55
N ARG A 92 16.61 12.68 10.62
CA ARG A 92 17.55 13.78 10.79
C ARG A 92 16.63 14.99 10.86
N GLU A 93 16.32 15.37 12.09
CA GLU A 93 15.76 16.67 12.37
C GLU A 93 16.65 17.65 11.61
N LEU A 94 16.10 18.31 10.59
CA LEU A 94 16.63 19.60 10.20
C LEU A 94 16.35 20.51 11.39
N SER A 95 17.24 20.41 12.37
CA SER A 95 17.58 21.51 13.25
C SER A 95 18.22 22.57 12.38
N THR A 96 17.38 23.21 11.55
CA THR A 96 17.45 24.65 11.34
C THR A 96 17.23 25.26 12.71
N SER A 97 18.27 25.18 13.53
CA SER A 97 18.43 25.98 14.71
C SER A 97 18.44 27.40 14.18
N ILE A 98 17.25 28.00 14.18
CA ILE A 98 17.10 29.43 14.30
C ILE A 98 17.67 29.71 15.69
N ARG A 99 19.00 29.74 15.79
CA ARG A 99 19.70 30.58 16.74
C ARG A 99 19.12 31.94 16.44
N ALA A 100 18.14 32.33 17.25
CA ALA A 100 17.67 33.69 17.29
C ALA A 100 18.94 34.52 17.40
N PHE A 101 19.28 35.26 16.35
CA PHE A 101 20.48 36.07 16.36
C PHE A 101 20.24 37.11 17.44
N GLN A 102 20.78 36.82 18.62
CA GLN A 102 20.81 37.69 19.78
C GLN A 102 21.84 38.76 19.45
N TYR A 103 21.48 39.60 18.48
CA TYR A 103 22.22 40.79 18.12
C TYR A 103 22.16 41.69 19.34
N ASP A 104 23.25 41.67 20.10
CA ASP A 104 23.45 42.57 21.21
C ASP A 104 23.56 44.00 20.67
N LEU A 105 22.40 44.65 20.60
CA LEU A 105 22.16 45.99 20.09
C LEU A 105 22.58 47.07 21.10
N ARG A 106 23.30 46.68 22.17
CA ARG A 106 24.00 47.57 23.10
C ARG A 106 25.49 47.65 22.74
N PRO A 107 25.90 48.49 21.78
CA PRO A 107 27.30 48.91 21.73
C PRO A 107 27.57 49.74 22.99
N ASP A 108 28.65 49.42 23.70
CA ASP A 108 29.22 50.36 24.66
C ASP A 108 29.84 51.50 23.86
N VAL A 109 29.19 52.66 23.87
CA VAL A 109 29.53 53.79 23.00
C VAL A 109 30.74 54.51 23.60
N PRO A 110 31.83 54.74 22.83
CA PRO A 110 32.91 55.59 23.30
C PRO A 110 32.36 56.98 23.63
N LYS A 111 32.37 57.36 24.92
CA LYS A 111 31.99 58.70 25.35
C LYS A 111 32.84 59.71 24.60
N CYS A 112 32.18 60.57 23.82
CA CYS A 112 32.88 61.60 23.08
C CYS A 112 33.30 62.70 24.05
N GLU A 113 34.61 62.75 24.36
CA GLU A 113 35.16 63.73 25.28
C GLU A 113 35.05 65.16 24.71
N GLY A 114 34.20 65.96 25.37
CA GLY A 114 34.24 67.42 25.46
C GLY A 114 34.74 68.21 24.25
N ARG A 115 33.86 68.44 23.25
CA ARG A 115 34.05 69.56 22.31
C ARG A 115 33.81 70.88 23.06
N LYS A 116 34.86 71.48 23.59
CA LYS A 116 34.80 72.82 24.19
C LYS A 116 34.49 73.86 23.11
N LEU A 117 33.35 74.52 23.25
CA LEU A 117 33.01 75.70 22.46
C LEU A 117 33.69 76.92 23.10
N PHE A 118 34.37 77.72 22.28
CA PHE A 118 35.02 78.95 22.73
C PHE A 118 34.00 80.09 22.72
N PHE A 119 33.45 80.41 23.89
CA PHE A 119 32.58 81.57 24.07
C PHE A 119 33.43 82.79 24.43
N ASP A 120 33.48 83.80 23.55
CA ASP A 120 34.18 85.05 23.84
C ASP A 120 33.40 85.86 24.90
N THR A 121 33.78 85.61 26.15
CA THR A 121 33.20 86.24 27.33
C THR A 121 33.49 87.75 27.36
N HIS A 122 34.64 88.18 26.85
CA HIS A 122 35.10 89.56 26.94
C HIS A 122 34.42 90.47 25.90
N ALA A 123 34.25 89.98 24.66
CA ALA A 123 33.50 90.71 23.64
C ALA A 123 32.03 90.96 24.05
N VAL A 124 31.37 89.96 24.66
CA VAL A 124 29.97 90.10 25.11
C VAL A 124 29.86 91.02 26.33
N VAL A 125 30.82 91.00 27.27
CA VAL A 125 30.85 91.98 28.38
C VAL A 125 30.98 93.41 27.86
N ARG A 126 31.93 93.68 26.95
CA ARG A 126 32.09 95.03 26.36
C ARG A 126 30.83 95.52 25.64
N LEU A 127 30.17 94.66 24.87
CA LEU A 127 28.92 95.01 24.20
C LEU A 127 27.81 95.40 25.20
N LEU A 128 27.72 94.73 26.35
CA LEU A 128 26.77 95.08 27.41
C LEU A 128 27.14 96.41 28.08
N GLU A 129 28.42 96.67 28.31
CA GLU A 129 28.91 97.97 28.85
C GLU A 129 28.60 99.13 27.91
N GLU A 130 28.83 98.96 26.60
CA GLU A 130 28.48 99.94 25.55
C GLU A 130 26.96 100.23 25.49
N ASN A 131 26.12 99.27 25.89
CA ASN A 131 24.66 99.43 25.99
C ASN A 131 24.18 99.91 27.38
N GLY A 132 25.08 100.38 28.25
CA GLY A 132 24.74 101.04 29.51
C GLY A 132 24.60 100.12 30.72
N PHE A 133 25.01 98.85 30.63
CA PHE A 133 25.12 97.98 31.81
C PHE A 133 26.42 98.25 32.58
N THR A 134 26.40 98.13 33.91
CA THR A 134 27.65 98.14 34.69
C THR A 134 28.44 96.86 34.46
N THR A 135 29.77 96.93 34.53
CA THR A 135 30.69 95.77 34.36
C THR A 135 30.27 94.54 35.17
N GLN A 136 29.86 94.73 36.43
CA GLN A 136 29.42 93.62 37.29
C GLN A 136 28.10 92.99 36.82
N GLN A 137 27.14 93.79 36.33
CA GLN A 137 25.89 93.27 35.76
C GLN A 137 26.16 92.52 34.45
N ALA A 138 26.99 93.09 33.58
CA ALA A 138 27.42 92.46 32.33
C ALA A 138 28.09 91.09 32.59
N GLU A 139 29.06 91.04 33.52
CA GLU A 139 29.70 89.79 33.92
C GLU A 139 28.71 88.73 34.44
N VAL A 140 27.74 89.11 35.28
CA VAL A 140 26.76 88.18 35.84
C VAL A 140 25.84 87.62 34.75
N ILE A 141 25.37 88.45 33.83
CA ILE A 141 24.56 88.04 32.68
C ILE A 141 25.35 87.04 31.82
N VAL A 142 26.60 87.36 31.49
CA VAL A 142 27.45 86.47 30.67
C VAL A 142 27.77 85.16 31.41
N LYS A 143 28.01 85.18 32.72
CA LYS A 143 28.18 83.96 33.55
C LYS A 143 26.92 83.08 33.62
N VAL A 144 25.72 83.67 33.52
CA VAL A 144 24.46 82.91 33.42
C VAL A 144 24.31 82.30 32.02
N LEU A 145 24.53 83.09 30.96
CA LEU A 145 24.49 82.61 29.57
C LEU A 145 25.47 81.46 29.35
N LEU A 146 26.74 81.60 29.77
CA LEU A 146 27.75 80.56 29.65
C LEU A 146 27.34 79.25 30.34
N ARG A 147 26.75 79.32 31.54
CA ARG A 147 26.24 78.13 32.25
C ARG A 147 25.05 77.49 31.54
N MET A 148 24.11 78.29 31.02
CA MET A 148 22.97 77.79 30.26
C MET A 148 23.40 77.15 28.94
N THR A 149 24.31 77.79 28.19
CA THR A 149 24.87 77.25 26.94
C THR A 149 25.63 75.96 27.19
N ASN A 150 26.49 75.89 28.21
CA ASN A 150 27.22 74.66 28.53
C ASN A 150 26.26 73.52 28.90
N SER A 151 25.29 73.76 29.79
CA SER A 151 24.28 72.77 30.19
C SER A 151 23.45 72.25 29.01
N ASN A 152 22.98 73.16 28.14
CA ASN A 152 22.24 72.80 26.93
C ASN A 152 23.10 72.00 25.94
N MET A 153 24.38 72.37 25.78
CA MET A 153 25.31 71.66 24.91
C MET A 153 25.66 70.28 25.44
N ASP A 154 25.81 70.09 26.76
CA ASP A 154 26.00 68.76 27.34
C ASP A 154 24.81 67.84 27.03
N VAL A 155 23.57 68.31 27.19
CA VAL A 155 22.37 67.52 26.81
C VAL A 155 22.38 67.20 25.32
N VAL A 156 22.62 68.19 24.46
CA VAL A 156 22.64 68.02 23.00
C VAL A 156 23.76 67.09 22.53
N TYR A 157 24.94 67.12 23.14
CA TYR A 157 26.04 66.19 22.83
C TYR A 157 25.83 64.77 23.37
N ASN A 158 25.01 64.57 24.40
CA ASN A 158 24.65 63.23 24.88
C ASN A 158 23.58 62.55 23.99
N ASP A 159 22.67 63.32 23.37
CA ASP A 159 21.64 62.81 22.47
C ASP A 159 22.13 62.65 21.01
N MET A 160 23.09 63.48 20.57
CA MET A 160 23.65 63.40 19.22
C MET A 160 24.65 62.25 19.02
N VAL A 161 24.46 61.48 17.95
CA VAL A 161 25.42 60.49 17.46
C VAL A 161 26.56 61.17 16.68
N THR A 162 27.82 60.84 17.00
CA THR A 162 28.97 61.38 16.26
C THR A 162 29.22 60.65 14.94
N LYS A 163 29.85 61.32 13.97
CA LYS A 163 30.18 60.73 12.65
C LYS A 163 31.04 59.47 12.77
N VAL A 164 32.04 59.48 13.65
CA VAL A 164 32.89 58.32 13.93
C VAL A 164 32.07 57.15 14.47
N GLN A 165 31.15 57.38 15.41
CA GLN A 165 30.26 56.34 15.93
C GLN A 165 29.30 55.81 14.85
N GLN A 166 28.76 56.69 14.00
CA GLN A 166 27.93 56.32 12.85
C GLN A 166 28.70 55.42 11.86
N GLU A 167 29.96 55.74 11.57
CA GLU A 167 30.83 54.97 10.68
C GLU A 167 31.19 53.60 11.26
N ILE A 168 31.55 53.51 12.56
CA ILE A 168 31.81 52.24 13.26
C ILE A 168 30.56 51.35 13.23
N MET A 169 29.39 51.91 13.52
CA MET A 169 28.13 51.18 13.45
C MET A 169 27.83 50.69 12.03
N LEU A 170 28.05 51.53 11.01
CA LEU A 170 27.86 51.17 9.61
C LEU A 170 28.80 50.03 9.19
N GLN A 171 30.09 50.10 9.54
CA GLN A 171 31.06 49.04 9.26
C GLN A 171 30.67 47.72 9.94
N ARG A 172 30.15 47.77 11.17
CA ARG A 172 29.65 46.58 11.89
C ARG A 172 28.43 45.96 11.21
N VAL A 173 27.47 46.77 10.75
CA VAL A 173 26.31 46.27 9.98
C VAL A 173 26.75 45.68 8.63
N MET A 174 27.68 46.35 7.92
CA MET A 174 28.24 45.83 6.67
C MET A 174 28.98 44.49 6.86
N SER A 175 29.74 44.32 7.94
CA SER A 175 30.43 43.05 8.22
C SER A 175 29.46 41.91 8.55
N GLN A 176 28.37 42.20 9.28
CA GLN A 176 27.29 41.24 9.54
C GLN A 176 26.57 40.82 8.25
N ILE A 177 26.25 41.77 7.37
CA ILE A 177 25.65 41.48 6.05
C ILE A 177 26.60 40.61 5.20
N ALA A 178 27.91 40.90 5.23
CA ALA A 178 28.91 40.08 4.53
C ALA A 178 29.01 38.65 5.08
N ALA A 179 28.90 38.47 6.41
CA ALA A 179 28.88 37.16 7.05
C ALA A 179 27.62 36.35 6.63
N VAL A 180 26.42 36.94 6.77
CA VAL A 180 25.16 36.30 6.34
C VAL A 180 25.19 35.93 4.86
N LYS A 181 25.75 36.79 4.00
CA LYS A 181 25.93 36.50 2.57
C LYS A 181 26.89 35.32 2.33
N LYS A 182 27.98 35.21 3.09
CA LYS A 182 28.90 34.06 3.00
C LYS A 182 28.16 32.77 3.37
N ASP A 183 27.39 32.78 4.46
CA ASP A 183 26.69 31.61 4.96
C ASP A 183 25.57 31.16 4.02
N MET A 184 24.83 32.11 3.42
CA MET A 184 23.87 31.84 2.35
C MET A 184 24.53 31.13 1.15
N ILE A 185 25.69 31.63 0.68
CA ILE A 185 26.42 31.03 -0.45
C ILE A 185 26.96 29.63 -0.10
N ILE A 186 27.35 29.39 1.16
CA ILE A 186 27.77 28.06 1.62
C ILE A 186 26.57 27.11 1.61
N LEU A 187 25.42 27.53 2.16
CA LEU A 187 24.17 26.75 2.16
C LEU A 187 23.73 26.37 0.73
N GLU A 188 23.68 27.37 -0.16
CA GLU A 188 23.31 27.21 -1.58
C GLU A 188 24.30 26.33 -2.37
N LYS A 189 25.57 26.26 -1.97
CA LYS A 189 26.59 25.48 -2.70
C LYS A 189 26.84 24.09 -2.11
N SER A 190 26.96 23.93 -0.80
CA SER A 190 27.28 22.62 -0.20
C SER A 190 26.04 21.79 0.07
N GLU A 191 25.03 22.34 0.74
CA GLU A 191 23.85 21.57 1.14
C GLU A 191 22.95 21.26 -0.05
N PHE A 192 22.65 22.25 -0.89
CA PHE A 192 21.81 22.04 -2.09
C PHE A 192 22.45 21.05 -3.09
N SER A 193 23.77 21.14 -3.33
CA SER A 193 24.46 20.18 -4.21
C SER A 193 24.48 18.77 -3.62
N THR A 194 24.62 18.64 -2.29
CA THR A 194 24.55 17.34 -1.60
C THR A 194 23.15 16.74 -1.72
N LEU A 195 22.10 17.54 -1.47
CA LEU A 195 20.71 17.12 -1.59
C LEU A 195 20.35 16.72 -3.03
N LEU A 196 20.85 17.43 -4.05
CA LEU A 196 20.67 17.04 -5.45
C LEU A 196 21.34 15.70 -5.75
N ALA A 197 22.60 15.51 -5.34
CA ALA A 197 23.32 14.25 -5.55
C ALA A 197 22.66 13.07 -4.82
N GLU A 198 22.16 13.28 -3.60
CA GLU A 198 21.38 12.28 -2.86
C GLU A 198 20.04 11.98 -3.55
N ASN A 199 19.35 12.98 -4.09
CA ASN A 199 18.09 12.81 -4.82
C ASN A 199 18.28 12.00 -6.12
N GLU A 200 19.32 12.33 -6.91
CA GLU A 200 19.69 11.60 -8.12
C GLU A 200 20.07 10.15 -7.80
N LYS A 201 20.86 9.92 -6.74
CA LYS A 201 21.20 8.59 -6.25
C LYS A 201 19.96 7.77 -5.85
N LEU A 202 19.03 8.36 -5.10
CA LEU A 202 17.77 7.71 -4.72
C LEU A 202 16.91 7.38 -5.95
N LYS A 203 16.87 8.26 -6.94
CA LYS A 203 16.16 8.03 -8.21
C LYS A 203 16.76 6.85 -8.98
N ILE A 204 18.09 6.74 -9.05
CA ILE A 204 18.79 5.59 -9.68
C ILE A 204 18.48 4.29 -8.91
N GLN A 205 18.56 4.30 -7.58
CA GLN A 205 18.26 3.13 -6.74
C GLN A 205 16.80 2.68 -6.89
N LEU A 206 15.84 3.61 -6.97
CA LEU A 206 14.43 3.31 -7.22
C LEU A 206 14.22 2.65 -8.59
N LEU A 207 14.87 3.16 -9.65
CA LEU A 207 14.81 2.56 -10.98
C LEU A 207 15.42 1.15 -10.99
N GLN A 208 16.56 0.95 -10.32
CA GLN A 208 17.19 -0.37 -10.18
C GLN A 208 16.28 -1.37 -9.45
N LEU A 209 15.67 -0.96 -8.32
CA LEU A 209 14.72 -1.80 -7.58
C LEU A 209 13.47 -2.12 -8.41
N LYS A 210 12.97 -1.17 -9.22
CA LYS A 210 11.84 -1.41 -10.13
C LYS A 210 12.17 -2.47 -11.18
N VAL A 211 13.38 -2.42 -11.76
CA VAL A 211 13.85 -3.43 -12.73
C VAL A 211 14.02 -4.80 -12.06
N GLN A 212 14.67 -4.85 -10.90
CA GLN A 212 14.84 -6.10 -10.13
C GLN A 212 13.50 -6.73 -9.72
N LEU A 213 12.53 -5.92 -9.29
CA LEU A 213 11.18 -6.40 -8.94
C LEU A 213 10.44 -6.96 -10.17
N ALA A 214 10.56 -6.32 -11.32
CA ALA A 214 9.96 -6.81 -12.57
C ALA A 214 10.60 -8.14 -13.01
N ASP A 215 11.92 -8.28 -12.91
CA ASP A 215 12.65 -9.51 -13.23
C ASP A 215 12.24 -10.66 -12.28
N VAL A 216 12.27 -10.44 -10.96
CA VAL A 216 11.82 -11.43 -9.97
C VAL A 216 10.35 -11.81 -10.18
N MET A 217 9.47 -10.86 -10.50
CA MET A 217 8.06 -11.13 -10.79
C MET A 217 7.89 -11.97 -12.07
N ASN A 218 8.66 -11.69 -13.12
CA ASN A 218 8.65 -12.47 -14.36
C ASN A 218 9.23 -13.88 -14.14
N LYS A 219 10.27 -14.02 -13.33
CA LYS A 219 10.83 -15.32 -12.94
C LYS A 219 9.79 -16.15 -12.19
N VAL A 220 9.21 -15.63 -11.10
CA VAL A 220 8.17 -16.33 -10.31
C VAL A 220 6.95 -16.68 -11.17
N ARG A 221 6.55 -15.79 -12.09
CA ARG A 221 5.48 -16.09 -13.06
C ARG A 221 5.85 -17.28 -13.96
N SER A 222 7.07 -17.31 -14.48
CA SER A 222 7.54 -18.36 -15.38
C SER A 222 7.70 -19.70 -14.66
N ASP A 223 8.26 -19.67 -13.44
CA ASP A 223 8.39 -20.82 -12.55
C ASP A 223 7.00 -21.42 -12.24
N ASN A 224 6.01 -20.59 -11.87
CA ASN A 224 4.64 -21.06 -11.58
C ASN A 224 3.91 -21.61 -12.82
N ILE A 225 4.14 -21.04 -14.01
CA ILE A 225 3.57 -21.57 -15.26
C ILE A 225 4.20 -22.93 -15.59
N LEU A 226 5.50 -23.09 -15.37
CA LEU A 226 6.19 -24.37 -15.57
C LEU A 226 5.66 -25.42 -14.59
N ASP A 227 5.58 -25.10 -13.30
CA ASP A 227 5.06 -25.98 -12.24
C ASP A 227 3.63 -26.45 -12.55
N MET A 228 2.72 -25.52 -12.87
CA MET A 228 1.35 -25.85 -13.28
C MET A 228 1.30 -26.73 -14.53
N ASN A 229 2.21 -26.55 -15.49
CA ASN A 229 2.28 -27.39 -16.69
C ASN A 229 2.80 -28.80 -16.38
N LEU A 230 3.78 -28.93 -15.48
CA LEU A 230 4.29 -30.22 -15.01
C LEU A 230 3.21 -31.00 -14.26
N GLU A 231 2.53 -30.37 -13.29
CA GLU A 231 1.41 -31.00 -12.57
C GLU A 231 0.24 -31.34 -13.51
N LYS A 232 -0.08 -30.47 -14.48
CA LYS A 232 -1.09 -30.77 -15.51
C LYS A 232 -0.68 -31.96 -16.39
N SER A 233 0.62 -32.18 -16.62
CA SER A 233 1.11 -33.38 -17.32
C SER A 233 0.98 -34.62 -16.44
N ARG A 234 1.41 -34.54 -15.17
CA ARG A 234 1.32 -35.64 -14.19
C ARG A 234 -0.13 -36.09 -13.98
N VAL A 235 -1.08 -35.15 -13.89
CA VAL A 235 -2.51 -35.44 -13.78
C VAL A 235 -3.06 -36.12 -15.04
N LYS A 236 -2.60 -35.73 -16.24
CA LYS A 236 -2.97 -36.41 -17.50
C LYS A 236 -2.42 -37.83 -17.57
N GLU A 237 -1.18 -38.04 -17.16
CA GLU A 237 -0.52 -39.35 -17.14
C GLU A 237 -1.26 -40.31 -16.19
N LEU A 238 -1.51 -39.89 -14.95
CA LEU A 238 -2.33 -40.65 -14.00
C LEU A 238 -3.73 -40.94 -14.54
N LYS A 239 -4.40 -39.97 -15.18
CA LYS A 239 -5.71 -40.19 -15.80
C LYS A 239 -5.65 -41.24 -16.91
N ALA A 240 -4.62 -41.21 -17.76
CA ALA A 240 -4.43 -42.21 -18.81
C ALA A 240 -4.14 -43.60 -18.23
N GLU A 241 -3.37 -43.69 -17.15
CA GLU A 241 -3.13 -44.95 -16.42
C GLU A 241 -4.42 -45.51 -15.81
N HIS A 242 -5.26 -44.65 -15.21
CA HIS A 242 -6.58 -45.04 -14.70
C HIS A 242 -7.54 -45.48 -15.81
N GLU A 243 -7.56 -44.78 -16.95
CA GLU A 243 -8.36 -45.18 -18.13
C GLU A 243 -7.89 -46.52 -18.71
N LYS A 244 -6.57 -46.77 -18.74
CA LYS A 244 -5.99 -48.07 -19.13
C LYS A 244 -6.43 -49.19 -18.20
N LYS A 245 -6.31 -49.02 -16.88
CA LYS A 245 -6.75 -50.02 -15.87
C LYS A 245 -8.26 -50.28 -15.93
N LEU A 246 -9.06 -49.24 -16.18
CA LEU A 246 -10.51 -49.37 -16.34
C LEU A 246 -10.85 -50.13 -17.64
N LEU A 247 -10.10 -49.91 -18.72
CA LEU A 247 -10.26 -50.69 -19.96
C LEU A 247 -9.84 -52.15 -19.77
N GLU A 248 -8.72 -52.42 -19.11
CA GLU A 248 -8.21 -53.77 -18.81
C GLU A 248 -9.20 -54.58 -17.97
N THR A 249 -9.67 -54.02 -16.86
CA THR A 249 -10.70 -54.66 -16.01
C THR A 249 -12.03 -54.84 -16.75
N ARG A 250 -12.41 -53.91 -17.65
CA ARG A 250 -13.58 -54.08 -18.51
C ARG A 250 -13.41 -55.22 -19.51
N THR A 251 -12.22 -55.41 -20.09
CA THR A 251 -11.94 -56.54 -21.00
C THR A 251 -11.93 -57.87 -20.26
N GLU A 252 -11.35 -57.92 -19.06
CA GLU A 252 -11.33 -59.11 -18.19
C GLU A 252 -12.76 -59.54 -17.78
N ILE A 253 -13.61 -58.59 -17.38
CA ILE A 253 -15.03 -58.86 -17.09
C ILE A 253 -15.76 -59.39 -18.33
N MET A 254 -15.48 -58.86 -19.52
CA MET A 254 -16.10 -59.30 -20.78
C MET A 254 -15.65 -60.73 -21.16
N GLU A 255 -14.38 -61.07 -20.94
CA GLU A 255 -13.85 -62.41 -21.15
C GLU A 255 -14.48 -63.42 -20.18
N MET A 256 -14.49 -63.14 -18.87
CA MET A 256 -15.17 -63.97 -17.87
C MET A 256 -16.67 -64.14 -18.17
N THR A 257 -17.35 -63.09 -18.65
CA THR A 257 -18.76 -63.17 -19.05
C THR A 257 -18.94 -64.12 -20.24
N ALA A 258 -18.07 -64.04 -21.25
CA ALA A 258 -18.12 -64.94 -22.42
C ALA A 258 -17.77 -66.40 -22.06
N GLU A 259 -16.88 -66.62 -21.09
CA GLU A 259 -16.64 -67.96 -20.52
C GLU A 259 -17.87 -68.47 -19.76
N GLN A 260 -18.47 -67.64 -18.92
CA GLN A 260 -19.70 -67.97 -18.18
C GLN A 260 -20.85 -68.33 -19.14
N ASP A 261 -21.05 -67.58 -20.23
CA ASP A 261 -22.05 -67.88 -21.25
C ASP A 261 -21.77 -69.20 -21.99
N ARG A 262 -20.49 -69.52 -22.26
CA ARG A 262 -20.09 -70.84 -22.81
C ARG A 262 -20.41 -71.98 -21.85
N HIS A 263 -20.11 -71.82 -20.57
CA HIS A 263 -20.46 -72.81 -19.55
C HIS A 263 -21.98 -72.96 -19.40
N LEU A 264 -22.72 -71.86 -19.37
CA LEU A 264 -24.19 -71.83 -19.30
C LEU A 264 -24.81 -72.55 -20.49
N THR A 265 -24.44 -72.19 -21.72
CA THR A 265 -24.92 -72.84 -22.94
C THR A 265 -24.56 -74.33 -23.00
N GLN A 266 -23.36 -74.72 -22.55
CA GLN A 266 -22.99 -76.13 -22.42
C GLN A 266 -23.87 -76.87 -21.39
N THR A 267 -24.19 -76.26 -20.24
CA THR A 267 -25.09 -76.87 -19.25
C THR A 267 -26.53 -76.98 -19.76
N ASN A 268 -27.06 -75.99 -20.48
CA ASN A 268 -28.38 -76.06 -21.08
C ASN A 268 -28.47 -77.21 -22.09
N MET A 269 -27.48 -77.34 -22.98
CA MET A 269 -27.45 -78.44 -23.97
C MET A 269 -27.41 -79.83 -23.32
N LYS A 270 -26.73 -79.97 -22.16
CA LYS A 270 -26.76 -81.21 -21.36
C LYS A 270 -28.15 -81.46 -20.78
N ILE A 271 -28.76 -80.45 -20.16
CA ILE A 271 -30.11 -80.53 -19.59
C ILE A 271 -31.13 -80.92 -20.69
N ASP A 272 -31.09 -80.28 -21.85
CA ASP A 272 -31.99 -80.59 -22.98
C ASP A 272 -31.80 -82.03 -23.48
N THR A 273 -30.56 -82.51 -23.52
CA THR A 273 -30.23 -83.90 -23.90
C THR A 273 -30.73 -84.91 -22.86
N GLU A 274 -30.54 -84.62 -21.56
CA GLU A 274 -31.03 -85.46 -20.46
C GLU A 274 -32.56 -85.46 -20.39
N VAL A 275 -33.23 -84.31 -20.60
CA VAL A 275 -34.69 -84.20 -20.68
C VAL A 275 -35.24 -84.98 -21.87
N ALA A 276 -34.59 -84.90 -23.04
CA ALA A 276 -34.97 -85.71 -24.20
C ALA A 276 -34.77 -87.22 -23.93
N GLY A 277 -33.67 -87.62 -23.31
CA GLY A 277 -33.39 -89.01 -22.93
C GLY A 277 -34.38 -89.57 -21.88
N LEU A 278 -34.68 -88.79 -20.85
CA LEU A 278 -35.70 -89.13 -19.85
C LEU A 278 -37.09 -89.23 -20.48
N LYS A 279 -37.41 -88.34 -21.44
CA LYS A 279 -38.67 -88.39 -22.18
C LYS A 279 -38.78 -89.66 -23.04
N THR A 280 -37.74 -90.05 -23.79
CA THR A 280 -37.78 -91.30 -24.58
C THR A 280 -37.88 -92.54 -23.68
N MET A 281 -37.18 -92.53 -22.54
CA MET A 281 -37.28 -93.60 -21.52
C MET A 281 -38.69 -93.69 -20.89
N LEU A 282 -39.34 -92.55 -20.65
CA LEU A 282 -40.71 -92.48 -20.16
C LEU A 282 -41.71 -92.98 -21.22
N GLU A 283 -41.51 -92.60 -22.49
CA GLU A 283 -42.33 -93.07 -23.61
C GLU A 283 -42.17 -94.58 -23.84
N SER A 284 -40.96 -95.14 -23.75
CA SER A 284 -40.75 -96.59 -23.81
C SER A 284 -41.38 -97.30 -22.62
N HIS A 285 -41.22 -96.79 -21.40
CA HIS A 285 -41.86 -97.37 -20.21
C HIS A 285 -43.40 -97.36 -20.30
N LYS A 286 -43.99 -96.29 -20.85
CA LYS A 286 -45.43 -96.22 -21.14
C LYS A 286 -45.86 -97.28 -22.16
N LEU A 287 -45.10 -97.45 -23.25
CA LEU A 287 -45.38 -98.48 -24.25
C LEU A 287 -45.26 -99.89 -23.68
N ASP A 288 -44.25 -100.16 -22.86
CA ASP A 288 -44.08 -101.48 -22.22
C ASP A 288 -45.18 -101.75 -21.19
N THR A 289 -45.57 -100.75 -20.40
CA THR A 289 -46.75 -100.86 -19.50
C THR A 289 -48.02 -101.23 -20.28
N ILE A 290 -48.23 -100.63 -21.46
CA ILE A 290 -49.36 -100.96 -22.34
C ILE A 290 -49.24 -102.40 -22.88
N LYS A 291 -48.05 -102.87 -23.27
CA LYS A 291 -47.82 -104.26 -23.70
C LYS A 291 -48.11 -105.26 -22.58
N TYR A 292 -47.60 -105.02 -21.37
CA TYR A 292 -47.83 -105.90 -20.21
C TYR A 292 -49.30 -105.91 -19.78
N LEU A 293 -49.99 -104.77 -19.87
CA LEU A 293 -51.43 -104.68 -19.62
C LEU A 293 -52.23 -105.48 -20.68
N ALA A 294 -51.93 -105.29 -21.96
CA ALA A 294 -52.59 -106.04 -23.03
C ALA A 294 -52.34 -107.55 -22.91
N GLY A 295 -51.11 -107.95 -22.61
CA GLY A 295 -50.74 -109.34 -22.36
C GLY A 295 -51.47 -109.95 -21.16
N SER A 296 -51.54 -109.25 -20.03
CA SER A 296 -52.23 -109.74 -18.82
C SER A 296 -53.76 -109.82 -19.00
N VAL A 297 -54.38 -108.87 -19.70
CA VAL A 297 -55.80 -108.95 -20.05
C VAL A 297 -56.06 -110.11 -21.02
N PHE A 298 -55.19 -110.31 -22.02
CA PHE A 298 -55.33 -111.41 -22.97
C PHE A 298 -55.13 -112.79 -22.33
N THR A 299 -54.17 -112.95 -21.41
CA THR A 299 -54.01 -114.20 -20.65
C THR A 299 -55.18 -114.44 -19.69
N CYS A 300 -55.68 -113.39 -19.02
CA CYS A 300 -56.88 -113.48 -18.18
C CYS A 300 -58.11 -113.93 -19.01
N LEU A 301 -58.36 -113.31 -20.16
CA LEU A 301 -59.41 -113.72 -21.10
C LEU A 301 -59.23 -115.16 -21.58
N THR A 302 -57.99 -115.57 -21.88
CA THR A 302 -57.66 -116.95 -22.30
C THR A 302 -57.97 -117.96 -21.18
N VAL A 303 -57.66 -117.63 -19.93
CA VAL A 303 -57.99 -118.46 -18.75
C VAL A 303 -59.51 -118.52 -18.55
N VAL A 304 -60.22 -117.40 -18.61
CA VAL A 304 -61.70 -117.35 -18.49
C VAL A 304 -62.37 -118.17 -19.59
N LEU A 305 -61.93 -118.05 -20.85
CA LEU A 305 -62.43 -118.85 -21.97
C LEU A 305 -62.08 -120.35 -21.82
N GLY A 306 -60.91 -120.66 -21.26
CA GLY A 306 -60.51 -122.04 -20.93
C GLY A 306 -61.41 -122.67 -19.87
N PHE A 307 -61.73 -121.93 -18.79
CA PHE A 307 -62.70 -122.36 -17.79
C PHE A 307 -64.12 -122.49 -18.36
N TYR A 308 -64.55 -121.54 -19.18
CA TYR A 308 -65.87 -121.58 -19.84
C TYR A 308 -66.03 -122.82 -20.73
N ARG A 309 -64.94 -123.25 -21.40
CA ARG A 309 -64.89 -124.47 -22.22
C ARG A 309 -64.94 -125.79 -21.42
N ILE A 310 -64.66 -125.75 -20.12
CA ILE A 310 -64.69 -126.93 -19.22
C ILE A 310 -66.02 -127.02 -18.45
N TRP A 311 -66.83 -125.95 -18.46
CA TRP A 311 -68.13 -125.86 -17.78
C TRP A 311 -69.34 -126.08 -18.74
N MET A 312 -69.10 -126.32 -20.02
CA MET A 312 -70.10 -126.58 -21.08
C MET A 312 -69.92 -127.98 -21.66
#